data_AF-F3KGP3-F1
#
_entry.id   AF-F3KGP3-F1
#
_cell.length_a   1.000
_cell.length_b   1.000
_cell.length_c   1.000
_cell.angle_alpha   90.00
_cell.angle_beta   90.00
_cell.angle_gamma   90.00
#
_symmetry.space_group_name_H-M   'P 1'
#
loop_
_entity.id
_entity.type
_entity.pdbx_description
1 polymer ?
#
loop_
_entity_poly.entity_id
_entity_poly.type
_entity_poly.pdbx_seq_one_letter_code
_entity_poly.pdbx_strand_id
1 'polypeptide(L)' 'MRVRGGFEIVFETPDEDIYSDDLQVSLRAMNRGVEKCVSAYPSQYQWEYKRFRKQPEGLPKFYG' A
#
# COMPACT_ATOMS: atom_id res chain seq x y z
N MET A 1 -0.09 9.19 11.29
CA MET A 1 -0.21 8.22 12.39
C MET A 1 -0.93 8.86 13.56
N ARG A 2 -1.97 8.22 14.10
CA ARG A 2 -2.63 8.67 15.33
C ARG A 2 -1.70 8.51 16.53
N VAL A 3 -1.60 9.58 17.31
CA VAL A 3 -0.92 9.63 18.60
C VAL A 3 -1.86 10.23 19.64
N ARG A 4 -1.48 10.18 20.92
CA ARG A 4 -2.27 10.80 21.97
C ARG A 4 -2.39 12.30 21.68
N GLY A 5 -3.62 12.79 21.47
CA GLY A 5 -3.89 14.21 21.26
C GLY A 5 -3.71 14.71 19.83
N GLY A 6 -3.47 13.85 18.83
CA GLY A 6 -3.36 14.31 17.44
C GLY A 6 -2.84 13.29 16.44
N PHE A 7 -2.10 13.80 15.46
CA PHE A 7 -1.52 13.03 14.37
C PHE A 7 -0.07 13.43 14.12
N GLU A 8 0.76 12.45 13.80
CA GLU A 8 2.11 12.64 13.28
C GLU A 8 2.16 12.28 11.79
N ILE A 9 2.99 13.00 11.03
CA ILE A 9 3.27 12.68 9.63
C ILE A 9 4.68 12.08 9.59
N VAL A 10 4.80 10.90 8.98
CA VAL A 10 6.06 10.18 8.86
C VAL A 10 6.45 10.15 7.38
N PHE A 11 7.70 10.49 7.10
CA PHE A 11 8.31 10.40 5.78
C PHE A 11 9.41 9.35 5.83
N GLU A 12 9.45 8.49 4.82
CA GLU A 12 10.48 7.46 4.67
C GLU A 12 11.03 7.53 3.26
N THR A 13 12.32 7.20 3.11
CA THR A 13 12.94 7.06 1.80
C THR A 13 12.24 5.94 1.03
N PRO A 14 11.76 6.18 -0.20
CA PRO A 14 11.13 5.14 -0.99
C PRO A 14 12.18 4.10 -1.42
N ASP A 15 11.69 2.95 -1.84
CA ASP A 15 12.51 1.94 -2.51
C ASP A 15 13.08 2.53 -3.82
N GLU A 16 14.38 2.38 -4.07
CA GLU A 16 15.06 2.97 -5.24
C GLU A 16 14.46 2.52 -6.57
N ASP A 17 13.92 1.29 -6.60
CA ASP A 17 13.23 0.72 -7.77
C ASP A 17 12.03 1.57 -8.24
N ILE A 18 11.51 2.47 -7.41
CA ILE A 18 10.41 3.35 -7.80
C ILE A 18 10.78 4.28 -8.97
N TYR A 19 12.08 4.59 -9.10
CA TYR A 19 12.63 5.43 -10.17
C TYR A 19 13.00 4.64 -11.42
N SER A 20 12.72 3.34 -11.48
CA SER A 20 12.97 2.51 -12.67
C SER A 20 12.11 2.95 -13.86
N ASP A 21 12.71 2.99 -15.05
CA ASP A 21 11.99 3.19 -16.32
C ASP A 21 11.10 1.98 -16.69
N ASP A 22 11.35 0.80 -16.10
CA ASP A 22 10.45 -0.34 -16.25
C ASP A 22 9.23 -0.17 -15.34
N LEU A 23 8.06 -0.05 -15.98
CA LEU A 23 6.79 0.18 -15.29
C LEU A 23 6.45 -0.92 -14.28
N GLN A 24 6.77 -2.19 -14.56
CA GLN A 24 6.48 -3.28 -13.63
C GLN A 24 7.40 -3.26 -12.41
N VAL A 25 8.65 -2.83 -12.58
CA VAL A 25 9.58 -2.61 -11.48
C VAL A 25 9.10 -1.45 -10.59
N SER A 26 8.82 -0.29 -11.18
CA SER A 26 8.35 0.89 -10.45
C SER A 26 7.03 0.64 -9.72
N LEU A 27 6.05 -0.01 -10.37
CA LEU A 27 4.77 -0.36 -9.74
C LEU A 27 4.92 -1.35 -8.58
N ARG A 28 5.85 -2.32 -8.69
CA ARG A 28 6.13 -3.25 -7.58
C ARG A 28 6.75 -2.50 -6.40
N ALA A 29 7.71 -1.60 -6.65
CA ALA A 29 8.32 -0.78 -5.61
C ALA A 29 7.29 0.08 -4.86
N MET A 30 6.36 0.72 -5.60
CA MET A 30 5.26 1.47 -5.00
C MET A 30 4.37 0.59 -4.11
N ASN A 31 4.01 -0.61 -4.57
CA ASN A 31 3.20 -1.54 -3.76
C ASN A 31 3.93 -1.98 -2.49
N ARG A 32 5.25 -2.27 -2.56
CA ARG A 32 6.07 -2.55 -1.36
C ARG A 32 6.05 -1.39 -0.37
N GLY A 33 6.11 -0.15 -0.85
CA GLY A 33 5.99 1.05 -0.01
C GLY A 33 4.66 1.11 0.74
N VAL A 34 3.54 0.88 0.03
CA VAL A 34 2.21 0.81 0.65
C VAL A 34 2.14 -0.30 1.69
N GLU A 35 2.63 -1.50 1.37
CA GLU A 35 2.68 -2.64 2.30
C GLU A 35 3.43 -2.29 3.58
N LYS A 36 4.61 -1.68 3.49
CA LYS A 36 5.38 -1.21 4.67
C LYS A 36 4.56 -0.27 5.56
N CYS A 37 3.90 0.72 4.97
CA CYS A 37 3.07 1.67 5.73
C CYS A 37 1.89 0.98 6.43
N VAL A 38 1.22 0.03 5.76
CA VAL A 38 0.10 -0.73 6.33
C VAL A 38 0.59 -1.66 7.44
N SER A 39 1.72 -2.35 7.24
CA SER A 39 2.30 -3.25 8.25
C SER A 39 2.72 -2.52 9.52
N ALA A 40 3.18 -1.27 9.43
CA ALA A 40 3.53 -0.48 10.59
C ALA A 40 2.31 -0.06 11.43
N TYR A 41 1.18 0.28 10.78
CA TYR A 41 -0.04 0.76 11.45
C TYR A 41 -1.32 0.15 10.88
N PRO A 42 -1.52 -1.17 11.00
CA PRO A 42 -2.61 -1.87 10.32
C PRO A 42 -3.99 -1.38 10.78
N SER A 43 -4.15 -0.99 12.05
CA SER A 43 -5.41 -0.44 12.58
C SER A 43 -5.79 0.93 12.01
N GLN A 44 -4.86 1.63 11.35
CA GLN A 44 -5.09 2.96 10.77
C GLN A 44 -5.33 2.92 9.27
N TYR A 45 -5.19 1.75 8.62
CA TYR A 45 -5.49 1.60 7.21
C TYR A 45 -7.01 1.52 6.97
N GLN A 46 -7.48 2.07 5.84
CA GLN A 46 -8.89 2.06 5.47
C GLN A 46 -9.28 0.70 4.86
N TRP A 47 -9.54 -0.30 5.70
CA TRP A 47 -9.90 -1.67 5.26
C TRP A 47 -11.24 -1.79 4.53
N GLU A 48 -12.13 -0.82 4.67
CA GLU A 48 -13.39 -0.76 3.93
C GLU A 48 -13.17 -0.54 2.42
N TYR A 49 -12.01 0.03 2.05
CA TYR A 49 -11.63 0.12 0.66
C TYR A 49 -11.32 -1.28 0.11
N LYS A 50 -12.19 -1.74 -0.80
CA LYS A 50 -12.09 -3.03 -1.50
C LYS A 50 -10.91 -3.07 -2.50
N ARG A 51 -9.67 -2.90 -2.02
CA ARG A 51 -8.43 -2.81 -2.84
C ARG A 51 -8.28 -4.00 -3.80
N PHE A 52 -8.67 -5.18 -3.36
CA PHE A 52 -8.57 -6.43 -4.13
C PHE A 52 -9.83 -6.76 -4.94
N ARG A 53 -10.66 -5.77 -5.27
CA ARG A 53 -11.90 -6.01 -6.04
C ARG A 53 -11.60 -6.40 -7.47
N LYS A 54 -10.61 -5.74 -8.08
CA LYS A 54 -10.11 -6.13 -9.39
C LYS A 54 -9.10 -7.26 -9.18
N GLN A 55 -9.39 -8.40 -9.75
CA GLN A 55 -8.53 -9.57 -9.76
C GLN A 55 -8.03 -9.83 -11.19
N PRO A 56 -6.85 -10.46 -11.34
CA PRO A 56 -6.45 -11.08 -12.60
C PRO A 56 -7.54 -11.98 -13.18
N GLU A 57 -7.53 -12.14 -14.50
CA GLU A 57 -8.47 -13.00 -15.19
C GLU A 57 -8.34 -14.45 -14.70
N GLY A 58 -9.49 -15.12 -14.51
CA GLY A 58 -9.55 -16.50 -14.00
C GLY A 58 -9.49 -16.66 -12.48
N LEU A 59 -9.27 -15.59 -11.70
CA LEU A 59 -9.27 -15.66 -10.24
C LEU A 59 -10.64 -15.33 -9.62
N PRO A 60 -11.00 -15.98 -8.50
CA PRO A 60 -12.25 -15.71 -7.81
C PRO A 60 -12.26 -14.29 -7.23
N LYS A 61 -13.44 -13.65 -7.19
CA LYS A 61 -13.61 -12.36 -6.54
C LYS A 61 -13.48 -12.53 -5.02
N PHE A 62 -12.68 -11.69 -4.38
CA PHE A 62 -12.52 -11.72 -2.91
C PHE A 62 -13.70 -11.08 -2.16
N TYR A 63 -14.43 -10.20 -2.83
CA TYR A 63 -15.60 -9.55 -2.27
C TYR A 63 -16.85 -10.04 -3.01
N GLY A 64 -17.82 -10.54 -2.22
CA GLY A 64 -19.19 -10.79 -2.68
C GLY A 64 -19.93 -9.51 -3.06
#